data_AF-A0A951NCS9-F1
#
_entry.id   AF-A0A951NCS9-F1
#
_cell.length_a   1.000
_cell.length_b   1.000
_cell.length_c   1.000
_cell.angle_alpha   90.00
_cell.angle_beta   90.00
_cell.angle_gamma   90.00
#
_symmetry.space_group_name_H-M   'P 1'
#
loop_
_entity.id
_entity.type
_entity.pdbx_description
1 polymer ?
#
loop_
_entity_poly.entity_id
_entity_poly.type
_entity_poly.pdbx_seq_one_letter_code
_entity_poly.pdbx_strand_id
1 'polypeptide(L)'
;MARTALDQLATQRPAPARRHRAGLVVQVDPLSGWGRLRDGEFLPPSSLEQVLRSLPGRQGRPRLRPLTAADLNLADLGRTRREPSQRLRELLGTIDGERCRFPSCSRHRNLHTHHAIWWSLGGPTDLANLVLV
;
A
#
# COMPACT_ATOMS: atom_id res chain seq x y z
N MET A 1 -24.76 -37.65 8.53
CA MET A 1 -25.36 -36.98 9.70
C MET A 1 -24.59 -35.75 10.14
N ALA A 2 -23.32 -35.86 10.59
CA ALA A 2 -22.56 -34.70 11.11
C ALA A 2 -22.30 -33.59 10.08
N ARG A 3 -22.02 -33.96 8.81
CA ARG A 3 -21.77 -33.01 7.72
C ARG A 3 -23.01 -32.18 7.37
N THR A 4 -24.16 -32.84 7.35
CA THR A 4 -25.48 -32.23 7.12
C THR A 4 -25.84 -31.21 8.20
N ALA A 5 -25.49 -31.49 9.46
CA ALA A 5 -25.71 -30.56 10.58
C ALA A 5 -24.79 -29.33 10.49
N LEU A 6 -23.55 -29.50 10.03
CA LEU A 6 -22.61 -28.39 9.80
C LEU A 6 -23.07 -27.48 8.64
N ASP A 7 -23.59 -28.06 7.56
CA ASP A 7 -24.12 -27.31 6.42
C ASP A 7 -25.36 -26.49 6.80
N GLN A 8 -26.23 -27.04 7.67
CA GLN A 8 -27.38 -26.32 8.22
C GLN A 8 -26.96 -25.16 9.13
N LEU A 9 -25.95 -25.35 9.99
CA LEU A 9 -25.40 -24.29 10.84
C LEU A 9 -24.74 -23.16 10.03
N ALA A 10 -24.04 -23.49 8.95
CA ALA A 10 -23.45 -22.49 8.04
C ALA A 10 -24.51 -21.67 7.30
N THR A 11 -25.66 -22.28 7.00
CA THR A 11 -26.79 -21.60 6.37
C THR A 11 -27.51 -20.66 7.35
N GLN A 12 -27.57 -21.04 8.64
CA GLN A 12 -28.22 -20.26 9.70
C GLN A 12 -27.35 -19.11 10.23
N ARG A 13 -26.02 -19.19 10.08
CA ARG A 13 -25.07 -18.12 10.41
C ARG A 13 -24.32 -17.69 9.15
N PRO A 14 -24.88 -16.77 8.34
CA PRO A 14 -24.10 -16.18 7.26
C PRO A 14 -22.81 -15.60 7.84
N ALA A 15 -21.68 -15.90 7.21
CA ALA A 15 -20.39 -15.33 7.60
C ALA A 15 -20.55 -13.80 7.71
N PRO A 16 -19.99 -13.16 8.75
CA PRO A 16 -20.11 -11.71 8.86
C PRO A 16 -19.64 -11.10 7.56
N ALA A 17 -20.55 -10.41 6.85
CA ALA A 17 -20.23 -9.74 5.60
C ALA A 17 -18.98 -8.91 5.86
N ARG A 18 -17.90 -9.22 5.15
CA ARG A 18 -16.63 -8.51 5.26
C ARG A 18 -16.94 -7.09 4.81
N ARG A 19 -17.36 -6.22 5.73
CA ARG A 19 -17.61 -4.81 5.43
C ARG A 19 -16.31 -4.32 4.83
N HIS A 20 -16.32 -4.03 3.52
CA HIS A 20 -15.25 -3.28 2.90
C HIS A 20 -15.21 -1.96 3.65
N ARG A 21 -14.29 -1.86 4.61
CA ARG A 21 -14.02 -0.58 5.27
C ARG A 21 -13.44 0.29 4.17
N ALA A 22 -14.17 1.31 3.76
CA ALA A 22 -13.62 2.35 2.91
C ALA A 22 -12.41 2.92 3.66
N GLY A 23 -11.23 2.62 3.15
CA GLY A 23 -9.96 3.05 3.70
C GLY A 23 -9.30 3.99 2.72
N LEU A 24 -8.88 5.15 3.19
CA LEU A 24 -8.09 6.08 2.41
C LEU A 24 -6.63 5.97 2.85
N VAL A 25 -5.73 5.76 1.89
CA VAL A 25 -4.28 5.86 2.10
C VAL A 25 -3.82 7.12 1.38
N VAL A 26 -3.26 8.05 2.15
CA VAL A 26 -2.68 9.29 1.65
C VAL A 26 -1.27 9.42 2.20
N GLN A 27 -0.34 9.79 1.33
CA GLN A 27 1.01 10.19 1.74
C GLN A 27 0.97 11.67 2.09
N VAL A 28 1.50 12.05 3.23
CA VAL A 28 1.51 13.46 3.65
C VAL A 28 2.94 13.96 3.57
N ASP A 29 3.16 15.04 2.82
CA ASP A 29 4.42 15.77 2.86
C ASP A 29 4.59 16.38 4.25
N PRO A 30 5.63 15.99 5.01
CA PRO A 30 5.82 16.48 6.37
C PRO A 30 6.12 17.99 6.45
N LEU A 31 6.57 18.63 5.36
CA LEU A 31 6.90 20.05 5.34
C LEU A 31 5.68 20.92 5.01
N SER A 32 4.91 20.52 4.00
CA SER A 32 3.81 21.34 3.48
C SER A 32 2.42 20.89 3.93
N GLY A 33 2.30 19.68 4.49
CA GLY A 33 1.02 19.08 4.88
C GLY A 33 0.16 18.61 3.70
N TRP A 34 0.65 18.71 2.46
CA TRP A 34 -0.06 18.25 1.28
C TRP A 34 -0.21 16.73 1.30
N GLY A 35 -1.43 16.27 1.03
CA GLY A 35 -1.72 14.88 0.80
C GLY A 35 -1.41 14.50 -0.64
N ARG A 36 -0.95 13.28 -0.86
CA ARG A 36 -0.85 12.66 -2.17
C ARG A 36 -1.59 11.33 -2.15
N LEU A 37 -2.56 11.22 -3.05
CA LEU A 37 -3.31 10.00 -3.27
C LEU A 37 -2.47 8.98 -4.05
N ARG A 38 -2.90 7.72 -4.01
CA ARG A 38 -2.21 6.61 -4.69
C ARG A 38 -2.11 6.82 -6.21
N ASP A 39 -3.06 7.53 -6.81
CA ASP A 39 -3.03 7.84 -8.24
C ASP A 39 -2.24 9.11 -8.58
N GLY A 40 -1.59 9.70 -7.59
CA GLY A 40 -0.72 10.86 -7.73
C GLY A 40 -1.44 12.20 -7.65
N GLU A 41 -2.77 12.22 -7.46
CA GLU A 41 -3.51 13.44 -7.21
C GLU A 41 -3.07 14.06 -5.88
N PHE A 42 -2.86 15.37 -5.89
CA PHE A 42 -2.52 16.13 -4.71
C PHE A 42 -3.79 16.63 -4.02
N LEU A 43 -3.87 16.40 -2.71
CA LEU A 43 -4.88 16.94 -1.82
C LEU A 43 -4.26 18.11 -1.05
N PRO A 44 -4.78 19.34 -1.22
CA PRO A 44 -4.40 20.46 -0.37
C PRO A 44 -4.61 20.13 1.11
N PRO A 45 -3.80 20.70 2.04
CA PRO A 45 -3.92 20.41 3.46
C PRO A 45 -5.35 20.56 4.01
N SER A 46 -6.07 21.61 3.60
CA SER A 46 -7.46 21.85 4.01
C SER A 46 -8.43 20.76 3.55
N SER A 47 -8.25 20.26 2.31
CA SER A 47 -9.07 19.18 1.74
C SER A 47 -8.76 17.85 2.42
N LEU A 48 -7.47 17.57 2.65
CA LEU A 48 -7.04 16.40 3.40
C LEU A 48 -7.65 16.38 4.80
N GLU A 49 -7.58 17.49 5.53
CA GLU A 49 -8.23 17.60 6.85
C GLU A 49 -9.74 17.35 6.79
N GLN A 50 -10.43 17.92 5.80
CA GLN A 50 -11.86 17.73 5.63
C GLN A 50 -12.23 16.27 5.36
N VAL A 51 -11.48 15.58 4.50
CA VAL A 51 -11.67 14.15 4.22
C VAL A 51 -11.40 13.31 5.45
N LEU A 52 -10.33 13.61 6.18
CA LEU A 52 -10.00 12.90 7.42
C LEU A 52 -11.07 13.07 8.50
N ARG A 53 -11.74 14.22 8.57
CA ARG A 53 -12.89 14.48 9.46
C ARG A 53 -14.14 13.71 9.05
N SER A 54 -14.35 13.46 7.75
CA SER A 54 -15.56 12.80 7.24
C SER A 54 -15.48 11.27 7.17
N LEU A 55 -14.28 10.69 7.27
CA LEU A 55 -14.11 9.23 7.22
C LEU A 55 -14.78 8.54 8.44
N PRO A 56 -15.61 7.51 8.21
CA PRO A 56 -16.29 6.79 9.29
C PRO A 56 -15.29 5.93 10.07
N GLY A 57 -14.77 6.49 11.17
CA GLY A 57 -13.90 5.81 12.12
C GLY A 57 -14.25 6.23 13.54
N ARG A 58 -14.47 5.26 14.43
CA ARG A 58 -14.66 5.47 15.87
C ARG A 58 -13.42 6.25 16.38
N GLN A 59 -13.59 7.54 16.67
CA GLN A 59 -12.62 8.43 17.32
C GLN A 59 -11.28 8.65 16.58
N GLY A 60 -11.37 9.35 15.46
CA GLY A 60 -10.74 10.67 15.34
C GLY A 60 -9.22 10.75 15.53
N ARG A 61 -8.47 10.43 14.48
CA ARG A 61 -7.28 11.13 13.97
C ARG A 61 -6.65 10.25 12.88
N PRO A 62 -6.16 10.81 11.76
CA PRO A 62 -5.28 10.06 10.87
C PRO A 62 -4.15 9.46 11.73
N ARG A 63 -3.96 8.14 11.66
CA ARG A 63 -2.73 7.54 12.19
C ARG A 63 -1.63 7.82 11.18
N LEU A 64 -1.12 9.06 11.21
CA LEU A 64 0.12 9.40 10.55
C LEU A 64 1.22 8.64 11.29
N ARG A 65 1.66 7.54 10.70
CA ARG A 65 2.80 6.79 11.19
C ARG A 65 3.97 7.08 10.26
N PRO A 66 5.01 7.80 10.72
CA PRO A 66 6.24 7.94 9.95
C PRO A 66 6.76 6.55 9.57
N LEU A 67 7.18 6.39 8.32
CA LEU A 67 7.91 5.18 7.92
C LEU A 67 9.32 5.29 8.50
N THR A 68 9.67 4.34 9.37
CA THR A 68 11.02 4.24 9.93
C THR A 68 11.89 3.34 9.05
N ALA A 69 13.22 3.45 9.17
CA ALA A 69 14.12 2.51 8.48
C ALA A 69 13.81 1.03 8.83
N ALA A 70 13.37 0.75 10.06
CA ALA A 70 12.95 -0.58 10.48
C ALA A 70 11.72 -1.08 9.72
N ASP A 71 10.78 -0.19 9.38
CA ASP A 71 9.59 -0.54 8.59
C ASP A 71 9.92 -0.88 7.14
N LEU A 72 10.95 -0.23 6.59
CA LEU A 72 11.45 -0.50 5.25
C LEU A 72 12.12 -1.88 5.22
N ASN A 73 13.04 -2.14 6.16
CA ASN A 73 13.76 -3.40 6.26
C ASN A 73 12.85 -4.60 6.56
N LEU A 74 11.75 -4.41 7.30
CA LEU A 74 10.80 -5.50 7.60
C LEU A 74 10.04 -5.96 6.35
N ALA A 75 9.93 -5.10 5.33
CA ALA A 75 9.25 -5.44 4.10
C ALA A 75 10.15 -6.16 3.09
N ASP A 76 11.48 -6.09 3.28
CA ASP A 76 12.47 -6.72 2.44
C ASP A 76 12.36 -8.25 2.50
N LEU A 77 12.42 -8.89 1.34
CA LEU A 77 12.22 -10.34 1.20
C LEU A 77 13.53 -11.08 0.93
N GLY A 78 14.62 -10.35 0.72
CA GLY A 78 15.93 -10.85 0.34
C GLY A 78 15.81 -11.73 -0.89
N ARG A 79 16.35 -12.96 -0.77
CA ARG A 79 16.28 -13.97 -1.83
C ARG A 79 15.20 -15.05 -1.62
N THR A 80 14.28 -14.82 -0.69
CA THR A 80 13.22 -15.80 -0.36
C THR A 80 12.16 -15.90 -1.45
N ARG A 81 11.82 -14.77 -2.09
CA ARG A 81 10.80 -14.70 -3.14
C ARG A 81 11.23 -13.73 -4.24
N ARG A 82 11.05 -14.14 -5.49
CA ARG A 82 11.29 -13.30 -6.66
C ARG A 82 10.25 -12.18 -6.79
N GLU A 83 8.99 -12.51 -6.54
CA GLU A 83 7.89 -11.56 -6.71
C GLU A 83 7.74 -10.69 -5.45
N PRO A 84 7.64 -9.36 -5.61
CA PRO A 84 7.43 -8.46 -4.50
C PRO A 84 6.04 -8.69 -3.87
N SER A 85 5.97 -8.61 -2.54
CA SER A 85 4.69 -8.66 -1.85
C SER A 85 3.86 -7.39 -2.14
N GLN A 86 2.54 -7.46 -1.96
CA GLN A 86 1.68 -6.28 -2.09
C GLN A 86 2.13 -5.13 -1.17
N ARG A 87 2.53 -5.44 0.07
CA ARG A 87 3.06 -4.47 1.03
C ARG A 87 4.33 -3.81 0.52
N LEU A 88 5.25 -4.59 -0.05
CA LEU A 88 6.51 -4.07 -0.60
C LEU A 88 6.25 -3.15 -1.81
N ARG A 89 5.30 -3.50 -2.68
CA ARG A 89 4.86 -2.64 -3.78
C ARG A 89 4.24 -1.33 -3.30
N GLU A 90 3.42 -1.36 -2.25
CA GLU A 90 2.80 -0.16 -1.66
C GLU A 90 3.84 0.77 -1.02
N LEU A 91 4.84 0.21 -0.34
CA LEU A 91 5.97 0.96 0.21
C LEU A 91 6.82 1.57 -0.91
N LEU A 92 7.13 0.80 -1.95
CA LEU A 92 7.87 1.29 -3.11
C LEU A 92 7.13 2.45 -3.79
N GLY A 93 5.81 2.32 -3.98
CA GLY A 93 4.98 3.42 -4.47
C GLY A 93 4.98 4.65 -3.57
N THR A 94 5.17 4.47 -2.27
CA THR A 94 5.33 5.57 -1.32
C THR A 94 6.65 6.29 -1.44
N ILE A 95 7.72 5.57 -1.72
CA ILE A 95 9.05 6.15 -1.90
C ILE A 95 9.19 6.79 -3.28
N ASP A 96 8.72 6.12 -4.32
CA ASP A 96 8.82 6.59 -5.71
C ASP A 96 7.78 7.66 -6.07
N GLY A 97 6.79 7.86 -5.20
CA GLY A 97 5.66 8.76 -5.45
C GLY A 97 4.78 8.25 -6.58
N GLU A 98 4.46 6.95 -6.61
CA GLU A 98 3.61 6.29 -7.62
C GLU A 98 3.87 6.84 -9.04
N ARG A 99 5.15 6.91 -9.41
CA ARG A 99 5.66 7.50 -10.65
C ARG A 99 6.73 6.60 -11.23
N CYS A 100 6.70 6.42 -12.54
CA CYS A 100 7.77 5.76 -13.28
C CYS A 100 9.10 6.47 -12.99
N ARG A 101 10.13 5.71 -12.63
CA ARG A 101 11.48 6.21 -12.35
C ARG A 101 12.39 6.17 -13.56
N PHE A 102 11.93 5.63 -14.70
CA PHE A 102 12.68 5.69 -15.94
C PHE A 102 12.93 7.16 -16.33
N PRO A 103 14.15 7.53 -16.75
CA PRO A 103 14.47 8.89 -17.14
C PRO A 103 13.46 9.44 -18.16
N SER A 104 13.05 10.69 -17.98
CA SER A 104 12.04 11.41 -18.79
C SER A 104 10.61 10.86 -18.80
N CYS A 105 10.32 9.69 -18.24
CA CYS A 105 8.96 9.16 -18.18
C CYS A 105 8.14 9.86 -17.07
N SER A 106 6.90 10.25 -17.38
CA SER A 106 5.95 10.91 -16.47
C SER A 106 4.70 10.06 -16.17
N ARG A 107 4.77 8.74 -16.41
CA ARG A 107 3.64 7.83 -16.14
C ARG A 107 3.43 7.63 -14.63
N HIS A 108 2.16 7.58 -14.24
CA HIS A 108 1.70 7.35 -12.87
C HIS A 108 0.77 6.15 -12.71
N ARG A 109 0.44 5.48 -13.83
CA ARG A 109 -0.48 4.34 -13.86
C ARG A 109 0.17 3.18 -14.60
N ASN A 110 -0.30 1.96 -14.31
CA ASN A 110 0.21 0.72 -14.89
C ASN A 110 1.72 0.53 -14.68
N LEU A 111 2.21 0.93 -13.50
CA LEU A 111 3.61 0.81 -13.12
C LEU A 111 3.89 -0.58 -12.55
N HIS A 112 4.91 -1.23 -13.06
CA HIS A 112 5.36 -2.52 -12.60
C HIS A 112 6.60 -2.38 -11.75
N THR A 113 6.79 -3.34 -10.84
CA THR A 113 7.99 -3.40 -10.01
C THR A 113 9.06 -4.22 -10.73
N HIS A 114 10.20 -3.60 -10.96
CA HIS A 114 11.35 -4.22 -11.60
C HIS A 114 12.54 -4.27 -10.64
N HIS A 115 13.37 -5.30 -10.77
CA HIS A 115 14.66 -5.35 -10.10
C HIS A 115 15.70 -4.54 -10.88
N ALA A 116 16.46 -3.67 -10.21
CA ALA A 116 17.58 -2.95 -10.80
C ALA A 116 18.75 -3.91 -11.08
N ILE A 117 19.14 -4.70 -10.09
CA ILE A 117 19.96 -5.89 -10.26
C ILE A 117 19.01 -7.06 -10.45
N TRP A 118 19.01 -7.63 -11.64
CA TRP A 118 18.16 -8.76 -12.00
C TRP A 118 18.20 -9.89 -10.96
N TRP A 119 17.04 -10.44 -10.63
CA TRP A 119 16.92 -11.58 -9.72
C TRP A 119 17.79 -12.78 -10.13
N SER A 120 17.85 -13.03 -11.45
CA SER A 120 18.67 -14.08 -12.07
C SER A 120 20.17 -13.84 -11.91
N LEU A 121 20.59 -12.59 -11.72
CA LEU A 121 21.98 -12.19 -11.47
C LEU A 121 22.28 -12.01 -9.98
N GLY A 122 21.44 -12.54 -9.09
CA GLY A 122 21.68 -12.50 -7.65
C GLY A 122 20.98 -11.35 -6.92
N GLY A 123 20.30 -10.43 -7.61
CA GLY A 123 19.62 -9.31 -6.97
C GLY A 123 18.51 -9.74 -6.00
N PRO A 124 18.36 -9.11 -4.83
CA PRO A 124 17.31 -9.42 -3.87
C PRO A 124 16.00 -8.67 -4.17
N THR A 125 14.89 -9.11 -3.57
CA THR A 125 13.57 -8.46 -3.65
C THR A 125 13.38 -7.56 -2.44
N ASP A 126 14.14 -6.47 -2.45
CA ASP A 126 14.23 -5.49 -1.36
C ASP A 126 13.99 -4.09 -1.91
N LEU A 127 13.53 -3.15 -1.08
CA LEU A 127 13.23 -1.78 -1.51
C LEU A 127 14.41 -1.11 -2.22
N ALA A 128 15.64 -1.36 -1.77
CA ALA A 128 16.86 -0.79 -2.36
C ALA A 128 17.17 -1.32 -3.77
N ASN A 129 16.65 -2.48 -4.15
CA ASN A 129 16.90 -3.10 -5.45
C ASN A 129 15.66 -3.07 -6.37
N LEU A 130 14.53 -2.52 -5.91
CA LEU A 130 13.30 -2.46 -6.67
C LEU A 130 13.01 -1.04 -7.15
N VAL A 131 12.36 -0.93 -8.30
CA VAL A 131 12.01 0.34 -8.92
C VAL A 131 10.67 0.24 -9.65
N LEU A 132 9.89 1.33 -9.65
CA LEU A 132 8.70 1.43 -10.49
C LEU A 132 9.05 1.89 -11.91
N VAL A 133 8.64 1.11 -12.91
CA VAL A 133 8.75 1.44 -14.34
C VAL A 133 7.42 1.20 -15.05
#